data_AF-G9P5R3-F1
#
_entry.id   AF-G9P5R3-F1
#
_cell.length_a   1.000
_cell.length_b   1.000
_cell.length_c   1.000
_cell.angle_alpha   90.00
_cell.angle_beta   90.00
_cell.angle_gamma   90.00
#
_symmetry.space_group_name_H-M   'P 1'
#
loop_
_entity.id
_entity.type
_entity.pdbx_description
1 polymer ?
#
loop_
_entity_poly.entity_id
_entity_poly.type
_entity_poly.pdbx_seq_one_letter_code
_entity_poly.pdbx_strand_id
1 'polypeptide(L)'
;MSFTDEELDRNWQPNGRRPQSTIARNFQMELEDIFNLDEQKAELQESYDTRNYNIGKNTQELASLEERLREMEKRLNAAGITAPSDDTAEQHSPSSTPKPEASSLSAPPADDKARSRPGTAQPTQQAPSSGDMPPTPGASEGEYYVVTRDDLMDDAPR
;
A
#
# COMPACT_ATOMS: atom_id res chain seq x y z
N MET A 1 -17.58 18.66 -13.48
CA MET A 1 -16.54 17.82 -12.87
C MET A 1 -17.04 16.39 -12.97
N SER A 2 -16.39 15.54 -13.75
CA SER A 2 -16.70 14.11 -13.81
C SER A 2 -15.87 13.41 -12.74
N PHE A 3 -16.52 12.73 -11.79
CA PHE A 3 -15.83 11.85 -10.85
C PHE A 3 -15.20 10.70 -11.61
N THR A 4 -14.03 10.23 -11.16
CA THR A 4 -13.45 9.00 -11.68
C THR A 4 -14.26 7.80 -11.19
N ASP A 5 -14.21 6.68 -11.92
CA ASP A 5 -14.91 5.45 -11.56
C ASP A 5 -14.52 4.96 -10.14
N GLU A 6 -13.22 5.04 -9.82
CA GLU A 6 -12.70 4.72 -8.48
C GLU A 6 -13.25 5.63 -7.37
N GLU A 7 -13.50 6.90 -7.66
CA GLU A 7 -14.14 7.79 -6.69
C GLU A 7 -15.61 7.40 -6.51
N LEU A 8 -16.32 7.16 -7.61
CA LEU A 8 -17.73 6.79 -7.61
C LEU A 8 -17.99 5.49 -6.81
N ASP A 9 -17.10 4.51 -6.93
CA ASP A 9 -17.14 3.25 -6.18
C ASP A 9 -16.93 3.48 -4.67
N ARG A 10 -15.97 4.33 -4.28
CA ARG A 10 -15.71 4.64 -2.86
C ARG A 10 -16.88 5.33 -2.18
N ASN A 11 -17.64 6.14 -2.94
CA ASN A 11 -18.77 6.88 -2.39
C ASN A 11 -20.09 6.14 -2.57
N TRP A 12 -20.07 4.95 -3.17
CA TRP A 12 -21.30 4.22 -3.44
C TRP A 12 -21.99 3.85 -2.13
N GLN A 13 -23.24 4.30 -1.99
CA GLN A 13 -24.10 3.92 -0.89
C GLN A 13 -25.34 3.22 -1.43
N PRO A 14 -25.82 2.16 -0.76
CA PRO A 14 -27.04 1.49 -1.16
C PRO A 14 -28.24 2.44 -1.03
N ASN A 15 -28.65 3.01 -2.16
CA ASN A 15 -29.86 3.81 -2.25
C ASN A 15 -31.05 2.84 -2.08
N GLY A 16 -31.77 2.93 -0.96
CA GLY A 16 -32.81 1.99 -0.48
C GLY A 16 -33.99 1.66 -1.42
N ARG A 17 -33.90 2.03 -2.69
CA ARG A 17 -34.78 1.62 -3.79
C ARG A 17 -34.56 0.18 -4.25
N ARG A 18 -33.39 -0.42 -3.97
CA ARG A 18 -33.12 -1.84 -4.26
C ARG A 18 -32.91 -2.58 -2.93
N PRO A 19 -33.70 -3.63 -2.62
CA PRO A 19 -33.47 -4.41 -1.43
C PRO A 19 -32.08 -5.05 -1.51
N GLN A 20 -31.29 -4.90 -0.45
CA GLN A 20 -30.01 -5.57 -0.30
C GLN A 20 -30.26 -7.05 -0.01
N SER A 21 -29.51 -7.92 -0.67
CA SER A 21 -29.57 -9.37 -0.43
C SER A 21 -29.17 -9.68 1.02
N THR A 22 -29.98 -10.47 1.72
CA THR A 22 -29.65 -10.97 3.08
C THR A 22 -28.36 -11.80 3.05
N ILE A 23 -28.17 -12.59 1.99
CA ILE A 23 -26.95 -13.39 1.79
C ILE A 23 -25.72 -12.48 1.65
N ALA A 24 -25.85 -11.38 0.88
CA ALA A 24 -24.76 -10.43 0.70
C ALA A 24 -24.41 -9.71 2.01
N ARG A 25 -25.40 -9.38 2.86
CA ARG A 25 -25.15 -8.83 4.20
C ARG A 25 -24.40 -9.83 5.09
N ASN A 26 -24.83 -11.09 5.09
CA ASN A 26 -24.17 -12.13 5.90
C ASN A 26 -22.74 -12.38 5.42
N PHE A 27 -22.54 -12.45 4.09
CA PHE A 27 -21.22 -12.57 3.49
C PHE A 27 -20.31 -11.38 3.82
N GLN A 28 -20.84 -10.15 3.76
CA GLN A 28 -20.10 -8.95 4.16
C GLN A 28 -19.67 -9.00 5.63
N MET A 29 -20.58 -9.38 6.55
CA MET A 29 -20.23 -9.52 7.97
C MET A 29 -19.17 -10.60 8.19
N GLU A 30 -19.23 -11.70 7.47
CA GLU A 30 -18.21 -12.77 7.54
C GLU A 30 -16.86 -12.28 7.01
N LEU A 31 -16.83 -11.45 5.97
CA LEU A 31 -15.59 -10.81 5.51
C LEU A 31 -15.05 -9.80 6.52
N GLU A 32 -15.92 -8.98 7.11
CA GLU A 32 -15.53 -8.02 8.15
C GLU A 32 -14.88 -8.75 9.35
N ASP A 33 -15.42 -9.91 9.73
CA ASP A 33 -14.87 -10.79 10.77
C ASP A 33 -13.59 -11.52 10.33
N ILE A 34 -13.56 -12.16 9.15
CA ILE A 34 -12.35 -12.86 8.63
C ILE A 34 -11.15 -11.90 8.51
N PHE A 35 -11.40 -10.66 8.09
CA PHE A 35 -10.36 -9.67 7.89
C PHE A 35 -10.13 -8.79 9.12
N ASN A 36 -10.83 -9.01 10.25
CA ASN A 36 -10.76 -8.18 11.45
C ASN A 36 -10.76 -6.67 11.12
N LEU A 37 -11.59 -6.24 10.16
CA LEU A 37 -11.45 -4.90 9.56
C LEU A 37 -11.59 -3.78 10.60
N ASP A 38 -12.36 -4.00 11.66
CA ASP A 38 -12.53 -3.04 12.75
C ASP A 38 -11.28 -2.92 13.64
N GLU A 39 -10.63 -4.03 13.97
CA GLU A 39 -9.41 -4.04 14.78
C GLU A 39 -8.23 -3.44 14.00
N GLN A 40 -8.06 -3.83 12.74
CA GLN A 40 -7.03 -3.27 11.87
C GLN A 40 -7.21 -1.76 11.66
N LYS A 41 -8.45 -1.29 11.54
CA LYS A 41 -8.75 0.14 11.42
C LYS A 41 -8.39 0.90 12.70
N ALA A 42 -8.69 0.32 13.87
CA ALA A 42 -8.33 0.92 15.15
C ALA A 42 -6.81 0.98 15.34
N GLU A 43 -6.10 -0.12 15.04
CA GLU A 43 -4.62 -0.18 15.09
C GLU A 43 -3.99 0.81 14.10
N LEU A 44 -4.51 0.88 12.88
CA LEU A 44 -4.01 1.81 11.87
C LEU A 44 -4.16 3.26 12.33
N GLN A 45 -5.31 3.60 12.93
CA GLN A 45 -5.55 4.93 13.48
C GLN A 45 -4.58 5.25 14.63
N GLU A 46 -4.40 4.34 15.58
CA GLU A 46 -3.46 4.51 16.69
C GLU A 46 -2.01 4.68 16.19
N SER A 47 -1.61 3.87 15.21
CA SER A 47 -0.27 3.95 14.59
C SER A 47 -0.05 5.29 13.88
N TYR A 48 -1.09 5.81 13.22
CA TYR A 48 -1.07 7.10 12.55
C TYR A 48 -0.93 8.24 13.55
N ASP A 49 -1.75 8.25 14.60
CA ASP A 49 -1.73 9.28 15.64
C ASP A 49 -0.38 9.29 16.38
N THR A 50 0.16 8.11 16.70
CA THR A 50 1.49 7.95 17.32
C THR A 50 2.60 8.51 16.42
N ARG A 51 2.58 8.17 15.12
CA ARG A 51 3.57 8.67 14.17
C ARG A 51 3.48 10.18 14.02
N ASN A 52 2.28 10.71 13.91
CA ASN A 52 2.04 12.14 13.76
C ASN A 52 2.56 12.92 14.98
N TYR A 53 2.30 12.41 16.19
CA TYR A 53 2.85 12.97 17.42
C TYR A 53 4.39 12.99 17.43
N ASN A 54 5.02 11.87 17.09
CA ASN A 54 6.48 11.77 17.05
C ASN A 54 7.10 12.72 16.02
N ILE A 55 6.49 12.84 14.83
CA ILE A 55 6.91 13.79 13.80
C ILE A 55 6.81 15.22 14.34
N GLY A 56 5.67 15.59 14.93
CA GLY A 56 5.47 16.92 15.50
C GLY A 56 6.52 17.28 16.55
N LYS A 57 6.84 16.33 17.46
CA LYS A 57 7.90 16.50 18.45
C LYS A 57 9.28 16.70 17.81
N ASN A 58 9.66 15.84 16.87
CA ASN A 58 10.95 15.94 16.18
C ASN A 58 11.07 17.25 15.40
N THR A 59 9.99 17.69 14.73
CA THR A 59 9.95 18.97 14.03
C THR A 59 10.13 20.15 14.99
N GLN A 60 9.52 20.12 16.17
CA GLN A 60 9.70 21.16 17.18
C GLN A 60 11.15 21.20 17.69
N GLU A 61 11.75 20.04 17.98
CA GLU A 61 13.14 19.95 18.40
C GLU A 61 14.09 20.49 17.30
N LEU A 62 13.88 20.10 16.04
CA LEU A 62 14.64 20.61 14.90
C LEU A 62 14.52 22.13 14.76
N ALA A 63 13.31 22.67 14.85
CA ALA A 63 13.09 24.12 14.79
C ALA A 63 13.86 24.86 15.89
N SER A 64 13.91 24.31 17.11
CA SER A 64 14.68 24.90 18.21
C SER A 64 16.20 24.86 17.98
N LEU A 65 16.70 23.78 17.36
CA LEU A 65 18.10 23.63 17.01
C LEU A 65 18.51 24.56 15.87
N GLU A 66 17.65 24.72 14.87
CA GLU A 66 17.83 25.65 13.77
C GLU A 66 17.86 27.10 14.25
N GLU A 67 16.97 27.48 15.17
CA GLU A 67 16.98 28.82 15.78
C GLU A 67 18.29 29.09 16.53
N ARG A 68 18.74 28.12 17.34
CA ARG A 68 20.01 28.23 18.07
C ARG A 68 21.22 28.31 17.13
N LEU A 69 21.26 27.50 16.07
CA LEU A 69 22.32 27.56 15.06
C LEU A 69 22.33 28.91 14.35
N ARG A 70 21.15 29.44 14.00
CA ARG A 70 21.01 30.76 13.36
C ARG A 70 21.48 31.89 14.28
N GLU A 71 21.19 31.81 15.58
CA GLU A 71 21.69 32.78 16.56
C GLU A 71 23.22 32.75 16.65
N MET A 72 23.80 31.55 16.74
CA MET A 72 25.26 31.38 16.79
C MET A 72 25.93 31.85 15.48
N GLU A 73 25.35 31.54 14.33
CA GLU A 73 25.83 32.00 13.02
C GLU A 73 25.80 33.53 12.93
N LYS A 74 24.70 34.16 13.38
CA LYS A 74 24.59 35.63 13.42
C LYS A 74 25.67 36.25 14.32
N ARG A 75 25.96 35.64 15.47
CA ARG A 75 27.02 36.10 16.38
C ARG A 75 28.42 35.92 15.77
N LEU A 76 28.67 34.79 15.12
CA LEU A 76 29.94 34.49 14.47
C LEU A 76 30.22 35.46 13.31
N ASN A 77 29.21 35.71 12.47
CA ASN A 77 29.27 36.69 11.39
C ASN A 77 29.49 38.12 11.92
N ALA A 78 28.82 38.50 13.01
CA ALA A 78 29.04 39.79 13.66
C ALA A 78 30.45 39.93 14.27
N ALA A 79 31.05 38.83 14.72
CA ALA A 79 32.42 38.79 15.22
C ALA A 79 33.48 38.78 14.10
N GLY A 80 33.08 38.66 12.83
CA GLY A 80 34.00 38.61 11.68
C GLY A 80 34.86 37.34 11.62
N ILE A 81 34.51 36.30 12.39
CA ILE A 81 35.23 35.03 12.43
C ILE A 81 34.64 34.14 11.33
N THR A 82 35.16 34.21 10.11
CA THR A 82 34.83 33.23 9.08
C THR A 82 35.29 31.84 9.54
N ALA A 83 34.44 30.82 9.39
CA ALA A 83 34.80 29.43 9.72
C ALA A 83 36.15 29.06 9.08
N PRO A 84 37.03 28.28 9.75
CA PRO A 84 38.30 27.87 9.17
C PRO A 84 38.02 27.03 7.92
N SER A 85 38.43 27.55 6.76
CA SER A 85 38.47 26.83 5.50
C SER A 85 39.40 25.62 5.65
N ASP A 86 38.85 24.41 5.49
CA ASP A 86 39.62 23.17 5.49
C ASP A 86 40.30 23.01 4.12
N ASP A 87 41.38 23.77 3.91
CA ASP A 87 42.30 23.63 2.78
C ASP A 87 43.39 22.65 3.19
N THR A 88 43.19 21.35 2.93
CA THR A 88 44.31 20.40 2.78
C THR A 88 43.86 19.21 1.94
N ALA A 89 43.82 19.43 0.62
CA ALA A 89 44.20 18.37 -0.31
C ALA A 89 45.73 18.28 -0.30
N GLU A 90 46.29 17.10 -0.01
CA GLU A 90 47.24 16.40 -0.90
C GLU A 90 47.81 15.11 -0.28
N GLN A 91 47.68 14.04 -1.08
CA GLN A 91 48.63 12.95 -1.33
C GLN A 91 49.38 12.31 -0.15
N HIS A 92 49.19 11.00 0.07
CA HIS A 92 50.29 10.02 0.15
C HIS A 92 49.77 8.57 0.11
N SER A 93 50.20 7.83 -0.91
CA SER A 93 50.33 6.35 -0.92
C SER A 93 51.65 6.02 -1.59
N PRO A 94 52.44 5.08 -1.04
CA PRO A 94 52.70 3.80 -1.73
C PRO A 94 52.77 2.58 -0.74
N SER A 95 52.22 1.39 -1.10
CA SER A 95 52.91 0.15 -1.57
C SER A 95 53.83 -0.52 -0.50
N SER A 96 53.88 -1.84 -0.18
CA SER A 96 53.36 -3.12 -0.71
C SER A 96 53.65 -4.32 0.27
N THR A 97 52.67 -5.25 0.41
CA THR A 97 52.64 -6.77 0.45
C THR A 97 53.80 -7.66 1.02
N PRO A 98 53.56 -8.92 1.54
CA PRO A 98 53.17 -10.12 0.74
C PRO A 98 52.16 -11.17 1.35
N LYS A 99 51.70 -12.03 0.42
CA LYS A 99 50.68 -13.13 0.29
C LYS A 99 51.16 -14.49 0.91
N PRO A 100 50.44 -15.65 1.05
CA PRO A 100 49.39 -16.28 0.21
C PRO A 100 48.25 -17.06 0.96
N GLU A 101 47.20 -17.68 0.42
CA GLU A 101 47.01 -18.66 -0.68
C GLU A 101 45.55 -18.67 -1.22
N ALA A 102 45.36 -19.42 -2.31
CA ALA A 102 44.23 -19.41 -3.23
C ALA A 102 43.02 -20.27 -2.80
N SER A 103 41.84 -19.84 -3.24
CA SER A 103 40.82 -20.76 -3.77
C SER A 103 40.02 -20.01 -4.84
N SER A 104 40.38 -20.33 -6.08
CA SER A 104 39.69 -19.98 -7.32
C SER A 104 38.35 -20.72 -7.38
N LEU A 105 37.32 -20.13 -7.99
CA LEU A 105 36.57 -20.72 -9.13
C LEU A 105 35.46 -19.76 -9.61
N SER A 106 35.67 -19.28 -10.84
CA SER A 106 34.71 -18.95 -11.91
C SER A 106 33.56 -17.93 -11.74
N ALA A 107 33.66 -16.83 -12.50
CA ALA A 107 32.63 -16.41 -13.47
C ALA A 107 33.25 -15.52 -14.59
N PRO A 108 32.88 -15.70 -15.88
CA PRO A 108 33.48 -15.01 -17.04
C PRO A 108 32.85 -13.63 -17.35
N PRO A 109 33.43 -12.85 -18.30
CA PRO A 109 33.27 -11.40 -18.39
C PRO A 109 32.32 -10.88 -19.51
N ALA A 110 31.90 -9.62 -19.33
CA ALA A 110 31.56 -8.55 -20.28
C ALA A 110 30.78 -8.86 -21.58
N ASP A 111 29.68 -8.12 -21.82
CA ASP A 111 29.67 -7.08 -22.85
C ASP A 111 28.41 -6.19 -22.87
N ASP A 112 28.71 -4.92 -23.09
CA ASP A 112 27.99 -3.78 -23.67
C ASP A 112 26.46 -3.71 -23.93
N LYS A 113 25.99 -2.46 -23.73
CA LYS A 113 24.78 -1.79 -24.28
C LYS A 113 23.40 -2.24 -23.79
N ALA A 114 22.85 -1.44 -22.87
CA ALA A 114 21.72 -0.55 -23.16
C ALA A 114 21.28 0.19 -21.89
N ARG A 115 21.44 1.51 -21.89
CA ARG A 115 20.67 2.39 -21.01
C ARG A 115 19.19 2.16 -21.28
N SER A 116 18.43 1.63 -20.32
CA SER A 116 16.99 1.90 -20.18
C SER A 116 16.51 1.57 -18.77
N ARG A 117 16.15 2.66 -18.08
CA ARG A 117 15.35 2.89 -16.87
C ARG A 117 14.75 1.66 -16.16
N PRO A 118 14.88 1.57 -14.81
CA PRO A 118 14.21 0.55 -14.02
C PRO A 118 12.73 0.90 -13.84
N GLY A 119 11.85 -0.07 -14.08
CA GLY A 119 10.43 -0.03 -13.73
C GLY A 119 9.49 0.22 -14.91
N THR A 120 8.42 -0.58 -14.95
CA THR A 120 7.17 -0.47 -15.77
C THR A 120 7.04 -1.23 -17.11
N ALA A 121 7.82 -2.27 -17.41
CA ALA A 121 7.47 -3.20 -18.48
C ALA A 121 6.91 -4.50 -17.88
N GLN A 122 5.59 -4.55 -17.67
CA GLN A 122 4.87 -5.78 -17.36
C GLN A 122 4.98 -6.76 -18.54
N PRO A 123 5.21 -8.07 -18.33
CA PRO A 123 5.00 -9.04 -19.40
C PRO A 123 3.52 -9.06 -19.76
N THR A 124 3.19 -9.15 -21.05
CA THR A 124 1.82 -9.29 -21.55
C THR A 124 1.18 -10.56 -20.96
N GLN A 125 0.38 -10.42 -19.91
CA GLN A 125 -0.50 -11.49 -19.44
C GLN A 125 -1.56 -11.73 -20.52
N GLN A 126 -1.53 -12.92 -21.12
CA GLN A 126 -2.67 -13.44 -21.87
C GLN A 126 -3.82 -13.64 -20.88
N ALA A 127 -5.02 -13.21 -21.25
CA ALA A 127 -6.22 -13.46 -20.46
C ALA A 127 -6.36 -14.99 -20.21
N PRO A 128 -6.74 -15.43 -19.00
CA PRO A 128 -6.98 -16.84 -18.75
C PRO A 128 -8.05 -17.35 -19.71
N SER A 129 -7.71 -18.42 -20.42
CA SER A 129 -8.58 -19.15 -21.35
C SER A 129 -9.87 -19.57 -20.64
N SER A 130 -10.99 -19.55 -21.38
CA SER A 130 -12.36 -19.89 -20.96
C SER A 130 -12.55 -21.29 -20.34
N GLY A 131 -11.48 -22.06 -20.12
CA GLY A 131 -11.49 -23.43 -19.60
C GLY A 131 -11.25 -23.57 -18.09
N ASP A 132 -10.85 -22.51 -17.39
CA ASP A 132 -10.48 -22.57 -15.95
C ASP A 132 -11.54 -21.94 -15.03
N MET A 133 -12.74 -21.66 -15.55
CA MET A 133 -13.87 -21.29 -14.70
C MET A 133 -14.53 -22.54 -14.12
N PRO A 134 -14.90 -22.55 -12.82
CA PRO A 134 -15.77 -23.60 -12.30
C PRO A 134 -17.05 -23.63 -13.15
N PRO A 135 -17.61 -24.82 -13.44
CA PRO A 135 -18.84 -24.89 -14.22
C PRO A 135 -19.91 -24.04 -13.55
N THR A 136 -20.58 -23.20 -14.32
CA THR A 136 -21.75 -22.46 -13.86
C THR A 136 -22.71 -23.47 -13.23
N PRO A 137 -23.05 -23.35 -11.95
CA PRO A 137 -24.01 -24.26 -11.34
C PRO A 137 -25.29 -24.25 -12.19
N GLY A 138 -25.72 -25.42 -12.65
CA GLY A 138 -26.92 -25.57 -13.46
C GLY A 138 -28.15 -25.00 -12.75
N ALA A 139 -29.20 -24.69 -13.51
CA ALA A 139 -30.47 -24.25 -12.93
C ALA A 139 -30.91 -25.28 -11.89
N SER A 140 -31.04 -24.83 -10.63
CA SER A 140 -31.56 -25.64 -9.54
C SER A 140 -32.99 -26.03 -9.89
N GLU A 141 -33.17 -27.28 -10.29
CA GLU A 141 -34.47 -27.93 -10.45
C GLU A 141 -35.04 -28.27 -9.07
N GLY A 142 -35.45 -27.24 -8.34
CA GLY A 142 -36.38 -27.37 -7.23
C GLY A 142 -37.81 -27.39 -7.76
N GLU A 143 -38.62 -28.35 -7.35
CA GLU A 143 -40.04 -28.42 -7.69
C GLU A 143 -40.75 -27.13 -7.23
N TYR A 144 -41.14 -26.29 -8.19
CA TYR A 144 -41.97 -25.12 -7.94
C TYR A 144 -43.43 -25.58 -7.89
N TYR A 145 -44.02 -25.56 -6.70
CA TYR A 145 -45.47 -25.64 -6.56
C TYR A 145 -46.07 -24.30 -6.99
N VAL A 146 -46.87 -24.33 -8.06
CA VAL A 146 -47.67 -23.18 -8.48
C VAL A 146 -48.83 -23.09 -7.50
N VAL A 147 -48.73 -22.21 -6.51
CA VAL A 147 -49.84 -21.90 -5.61
C VAL A 147 -50.92 -21.21 -6.43
N THR A 148 -52.03 -21.92 -6.65
CA THR A 148 -53.18 -21.35 -7.34
C THR A 148 -54.02 -20.56 -6.36
N ARG A 149 -54.87 -19.66 -6.88
CA ARG A 149 -55.74 -18.82 -6.04
C ARG A 149 -56.71 -19.67 -5.20
N ASP A 150 -56.96 -20.91 -5.61
CA ASP A 150 -57.82 -21.86 -4.93
C ASP A 150 -57.14 -22.44 -3.68
N ASP A 151 -55.83 -22.69 -3.71
CA ASP A 151 -55.05 -23.19 -2.56
C ASP A 151 -55.00 -22.19 -1.38
N LEU A 152 -55.09 -20.90 -1.69
CA LEU A 152 -55.08 -19.83 -0.68
C LEU A 152 -56.43 -19.68 0.04
N MET A 153 -57.51 -20.25 -0.51
CA MET A 153 -58.88 -20.10 0.00
C MET A 153 -59.33 -21.24 0.90
N ASP A 154 -58.59 -22.36 0.94
CA ASP A 154 -58.91 -23.53 1.76
C ASP A 154 -58.40 -23.42 3.22
N ASP A 155 -57.55 -22.44 3.55
CA ASP A 155 -57.04 -22.20 4.91
C ASP A 155 -57.89 -21.17 5.70
N ALA A 156 -59.19 -21.10 5.39
CA ALA A 156 -60.14 -20.35 6.20
C ALA A 156 -60.71 -21.27 7.30
N PRO A 157 -60.47 -21.01 8.60
CA PRO A 157 -61.05 -21.83 9.66
C PRO A 157 -62.57 -21.73 9.62
N ARG A 158 -63.25 -22.87 9.58
CA ARG A 158 -64.70 -22.99 9.82
C ARG A 158 -65.02 -22.87 11.30
#